data_AF-A0A933MMM3-F1
#
_entry.id   AF-A0A933MMM3-F1
#
_cell.length_a   1.000
_cell.length_b   1.000
_cell.length_c   1.000
_cell.angle_alpha   90.00
_cell.angle_beta   90.00
_cell.angle_gamma   90.00
#
_symmetry.space_group_name_H-M   'P 1'
#
loop_
_entity.id
_entity.type
_entity.pdbx_description
1 polymer ?
#
loop_
_entity_poly.entity_id
_entity_poly.type
_entity_poly.pdbx_seq_one_letter_code
_entity_poly.pdbx_strand_id
1 'polypeptide(L)' 'MRFGFPIPTRGPLGNLDTSHRLARAAEKYQYDSIWISDHVVIPKASVSRYPYSLDGRFDLDVAQHYLEPLTV' A
#
# COMPACT_ATOMS: atom_id res chain seq x y z
N MET A 1 23.89 -7.09 -5.25
CA MET A 1 22.63 -6.41 -5.62
C MET A 1 21.76 -6.33 -4.38
N ARG A 2 20.94 -5.29 -4.21
CA ARG A 2 20.00 -5.16 -3.08
C ARG A 2 18.57 -5.34 -3.56
N PHE A 3 17.75 -6.08 -2.82
CA PHE A 3 16.37 -6.40 -3.17
C PHE A 3 15.39 -5.99 -2.06
N GLY A 4 14.19 -5.61 -2.44
CA GLY A 4 13.11 -5.28 -1.51
C GLY A 4 11.75 -5.24 -2.19
N PHE A 5 10.68 -5.12 -1.39
CA PHE A 5 9.30 -5.15 -1.90
C PHE A 5 8.35 -4.29 -1.04
N PRO A 6 7.26 -3.76 -1.64
CA PRO A 6 6.25 -3.01 -0.90
C PRO A 6 5.31 -3.95 -0.14
N ILE A 7 4.89 -3.54 1.05
CA ILE A 7 3.88 -4.22 1.85
C ILE A 7 2.49 -3.65 1.49
N PRO A 8 1.45 -4.49 1.36
CA PRO A 8 0.09 -4.04 1.15
C PRO A 8 -0.43 -3.20 2.33
N THR A 9 -1.00 -2.04 2.03
CA THR A 9 -1.63 -1.15 3.02
C THR A 9 -3.14 -1.07 2.90
N ARG A 10 -3.72 -1.67 1.85
CA ARG A 10 -5.13 -1.51 1.50
C ARG A 10 -5.83 -2.86 1.36
N GLY A 11 -7.14 -2.80 1.50
CA GLY A 11 -8.02 -3.94 1.29
C GLY A 11 -7.77 -5.07 2.30
N PRO A 12 -8.15 -6.32 1.99
CA PRO A 12 -8.06 -7.44 2.93
C PRO A 12 -6.65 -7.75 3.44
N LEU A 13 -5.61 -7.31 2.74
CA LEU A 13 -4.19 -7.51 3.11
C LEU A 13 -3.58 -6.30 3.81
N GLY A 14 -4.29 -5.16 3.89
CA GLY A 14 -3.85 -3.95 4.58
C GLY A 14 -4.06 -4.05 6.09
N ASN A 15 -3.42 -5.02 6.74
CA ASN A 15 -3.55 -5.25 8.18
C ASN A 15 -2.20 -5.65 8.81
N LEU A 16 -2.11 -5.50 10.14
CA LEU A 16 -0.88 -5.76 10.88
C LEU A 16 -0.40 -7.22 10.81
N ASP A 17 -1.31 -8.21 10.79
CA ASP A 17 -0.92 -9.63 10.65
C ASP A 17 -0.15 -9.86 9.35
N THR A 18 -0.68 -9.33 8.25
CA THR A 18 -0.06 -9.45 6.92
C THR A 18 1.30 -8.74 6.91
N SER A 19 1.38 -7.54 7.46
CA SER A 19 2.63 -6.77 7.58
C SER A 19 3.70 -7.53 8.36
N HIS A 20 3.36 -8.10 9.53
CA HIS A 20 4.30 -8.87 10.34
C HIS A 20 4.77 -10.12 9.63
N ARG A 21 3.87 -10.86 8.97
CA ARG A 21 4.23 -12.07 8.22
C ARG A 21 5.18 -11.77 7.07
N LEU A 22 4.96 -10.67 6.35
CA LEU A 22 5.84 -10.23 5.27
C LEU A 22 7.20 -9.74 5.78
N ALA A 23 7.24 -8.99 6.88
CA ALA A 23 8.49 -8.56 7.49
C ALA A 23 9.35 -9.76 7.94
N ARG A 24 8.75 -10.74 8.61
CA ARG A 24 9.44 -11.99 9.00
C ARG A 24 9.93 -12.80 7.79
N ALA A 25 9.14 -12.83 6.71
CA ALA A 25 9.57 -13.47 5.48
C ALA A 25 10.77 -12.73 4.84
N ALA A 26 10.75 -11.39 4.82
CA ALA A 26 11.86 -10.58 4.32
C ALA A 26 13.17 -10.88 5.06
N GLU A 27 13.12 -10.94 6.40
CA GLU A 27 14.26 -11.35 7.23
C GLU A 27 14.74 -12.77 6.89
N LYS A 28 13.82 -13.74 6.85
CA LYS A 28 14.13 -15.15 6.58
C LYS A 28 14.79 -15.37 5.22
N TYR A 29 14.34 -14.65 4.19
CA TYR A 29 14.84 -14.78 2.82
C TYR A 29 15.92 -13.74 2.48
N GLN A 30 16.41 -12.99 3.47
CA GLN A 30 17.52 -12.04 3.35
C GLN A 30 17.26 -10.92 2.32
N TYR A 31 16.03 -10.41 2.26
CA TYR A 31 15.74 -9.16 1.56
C TYR A 31 16.36 -7.99 2.33
N ASP A 32 16.89 -7.01 1.60
CA ASP A 32 17.55 -5.85 2.19
C ASP A 32 16.56 -4.82 2.75
N SER A 33 15.30 -4.84 2.28
CA SER A 33 14.34 -3.80 2.57
C SER A 33 12.88 -4.19 2.32
N ILE A 34 11.99 -3.59 3.10
CA ILE A 34 10.54 -3.56 2.88
C ILE A 34 10.08 -2.12 2.95
N TRP A 35 9.01 -1.78 2.22
CA TRP A 35 8.51 -0.41 2.15
C TRP A 35 7.01 -0.40 2.37
N ILE A 36 6.52 0.65 3.00
CA ILE A 36 5.09 0.91 3.17
C ILE A 36 4.78 2.28 2.58
N SER A 37 3.76 2.35 1.74
CA SER A 37 3.28 3.63 1.21
C SER A 37 2.26 4.23 2.15
N ASP A 38 2.30 5.55 2.27
CA ASP A 38 1.34 6.32 3.04
C ASP A 38 0.54 7.24 2.11
N HIS A 39 -0.74 7.44 2.41
CA HIS A 39 -1.64 8.35 1.71
C HIS A 39 -2.49 9.14 2.72
N VAL A 40 -1.99 10.30 3.13
CA VAL A 40 -2.69 11.20 4.06
C VAL A 40 -3.95 11.84 3.45
N VAL A 41 -3.99 12.01 2.12
CA VAL A 41 -5.11 12.64 1.41
C VAL A 41 -5.46 11.85 0.15
N ILE A 42 -6.74 11.52 0.03
CA ILE A 42 -7.32 10.90 -1.17
C ILE A 42 -8.45 11.80 -1.71
N PRO A 43 -8.43 12.17 -3.00
CA PRO A 43 -9.50 12.96 -3.59
C PRO A 43 -10.82 12.19 -3.61
N LYS A 44 -11.87 12.76 -2.99
CA LYS A 44 -13.23 12.20 -3.06
C LYS A 44 -13.84 12.25 -4.46
N ALA A 45 -13.43 13.23 -5.27
CA ALA A 45 -13.83 13.37 -6.67
C ALA A 45 -12.70 14.03 -7.45
N SER A 46 -12.54 13.65 -8.72
CA SER A 46 -11.62 14.27 -9.67
C SER A 46 -12.35 14.57 -10.96
N VAL A 47 -12.17 15.78 -11.50
CA VAL A 47 -12.59 16.15 -12.86
C VAL A 47 -11.52 15.86 -13.91
N SER A 48 -10.29 15.54 -13.46
CA SER A 48 -9.19 15.16 -14.33
C SER A 48 -9.18 13.66 -14.60
N ARG A 49 -8.84 13.29 -15.84
CA ARG A 49 -8.72 11.89 -16.28
C ARG A 49 -7.49 11.26 -15.64
N TYR A 50 -7.67 10.16 -14.90
CA TYR A 50 -6.55 9.44 -14.29
C TYR A 50 -5.73 8.71 -15.36
N PRO A 51 -4.42 9.02 -15.52
CA PRO A 51 -3.64 8.58 -16.68
C PRO A 51 -3.37 7.07 -16.73
N TYR A 52 -3.53 6.37 -15.59
CA TYR A 52 -3.24 4.94 -15.46
C TYR A 52 -4.49 4.05 -15.47
N SER A 53 -5.63 4.58 -15.93
CA SER A 53 -6.89 3.84 -16.07
C SER A 53 -7.47 4.01 -17.47
N LEU A 54 -8.07 2.95 -18.02
CA LEU A 54 -8.65 2.96 -19.37
C LEU A 54 -9.88 3.88 -19.46
N ASP A 55 -10.74 3.84 -18.45
CA ASP A 55 -11.93 4.69 -18.34
C ASP A 55 -11.64 6.07 -17.72
N GLY A 56 -10.39 6.31 -17.31
CA GLY A 56 -9.99 7.59 -16.71
C GLY A 56 -10.37 7.75 -15.26
N ARG A 57 -10.91 6.71 -14.60
CA ARG A 57 -11.32 6.76 -13.20
C ARG A 57 -10.14 6.50 -12.28
N PHE A 58 -10.04 7.30 -11.22
CA PHE A 58 -9.16 6.98 -10.11
C PHE A 58 -9.80 5.85 -9.29
N ASP A 59 -9.30 4.62 -9.49
CA ASP A 59 -9.87 3.40 -8.90
C ASP A 59 -9.38 3.20 -7.45
N LEU A 60 -9.77 4.14 -6.60
CA LEU A 60 -9.49 4.13 -5.18
C LEU A 60 -10.79 4.47 -4.46
N ASP A 61 -11.35 3.47 -3.79
CA ASP A 61 -12.51 3.69 -2.93
C ASP A 61 -12.07 4.50 -1.71
N VAL A 62 -12.59 5.72 -1.59
CA VAL A 62 -12.29 6.62 -0.48
C VAL A 62 -12.75 6.09 0.88
N ALA A 63 -13.66 5.11 0.90
CA ALA A 63 -14.09 4.43 2.12
C ALA A 63 -13.23 3.20 2.45
N GLN A 64 -12.31 2.80 1.56
CA GLN A 64 -11.45 1.66 1.81
C GLN A 64 -10.50 1.94 2.98
N HIS A 65 -10.41 1.00 3.91
CA HIS A 65 -9.44 1.07 4.99
C HIS A 65 -8.01 1.11 4.45
N TYR A 66 -7.23 2.03 5.00
CA TYR A 66 -5.82 2.21 4.74
C TYR A 66 -5.06 2.02 6.04
N LEU A 67 -4.08 1.12 6.04
CA LEU A 67 -3.21 0.88 7.19
C LEU A 67 -2.21 2.03 7.30
N GLU A 68 -2.31 2.80 8.38
CA GLU A 68 -1.44 3.92 8.69
C GLU A 68 -0.07 3.42 9.21
N PRO A 69 1.06 3.77 8.57
CA PRO A 69 2.37 3.25 8.95
C PRO A 69 2.98 3.87 10.21
N LEU A 70 2.48 5.03 10.67
CA LEU A 70 3.06 5.79 11.78
C LEU A 70 2.31 5.62 13.12
N THR A 71 1.19 4.90 13.14
CA THR A 71 0.43 4.67 14.36
C THR A 71 0.88 3.38 15.04
N VAL A 72 1.36 3.52 16.28
CA VAL A 72 1.74 2.43 17.20
C VAL A 72 0.55 1.85 17.96
#